data_AF-A0A7R8ZVY0-F1
#
_entry.id   AF-A0A7R8ZVY0-F1
#
_cell.length_a   1.000
_cell.length_b   1.000
_cell.length_c   1.000
_cell.angle_alpha   90.00
_cell.angle_beta   90.00
_cell.angle_gamma   90.00
#
_symmetry.space_group_name_H-M   'P 1'
#
loop_
_entity.id
_entity.type
_entity.pdbx_description
1 polymer ?
#
loop_
_entity_poly.entity_id
_entity_poly.type
_entity_poly.pdbx_seq_one_letter_code
_entity_poly.pdbx_strand_id
1 'polypeptide(L)'
;MRGTDRMDTAQTPKYPIGHQDFKKIITEGFVYVDKTRYVHKLAERGGYYFLSRPRRFGFVYVDKTRYVHKLAERGGYYFLSRPRRFGKSLLISTLYHLFKGEQALFDGLYIRDQWTFQEYPVIRISFSEIGYREMPLDQALQQTLDGIATHYGLTLKAETPSLTFKALIRALYEQYQQQVVILIDEYDKPIIDYLDAEQLHQAKENRDILKSFYSVIKDADAYLKLFFITG
;
A
#
# COMPACT_ATOMS: atom_id res chain seq x y z
N MET A 1 42.06 40.30 -8.76
CA MET A 1 41.80 39.95 -7.33
C MET A 1 40.57 40.73 -6.90
N ARG A 2 39.43 40.19 -6.48
CA ARG A 2 38.94 38.83 -6.24
C ARG A 2 37.46 38.80 -6.65
N GLY A 3 37.06 37.75 -7.35
CA GLY A 3 35.66 37.30 -7.38
C GLY A 3 35.46 36.18 -6.37
N THR A 4 34.21 36.03 -5.90
CA THR A 4 33.51 34.96 -5.16
C THR A 4 32.59 35.71 -4.18
N ASP A 5 31.30 35.95 -4.43
CA ASP A 5 30.21 35.08 -4.86
C ASP A 5 30.19 33.72 -4.15
N ARG A 6 29.26 33.61 -3.19
CA ARG A 6 28.36 32.47 -2.91
C ARG A 6 27.76 32.67 -1.52
N MET A 7 26.56 33.24 -1.48
CA MET A 7 25.64 33.01 -0.37
C MET A 7 25.26 31.53 -0.41
N ASP A 8 25.71 30.79 0.60
CA ASP A 8 25.35 29.40 0.83
C ASP A 8 23.90 29.37 1.35
N THR A 9 22.93 29.27 0.44
CA THR A 9 21.53 29.01 0.81
C THR A 9 21.42 27.56 1.25
N ALA A 10 21.72 27.27 2.52
CA ALA A 10 21.40 26.00 3.14
C ALA A 10 19.88 25.78 3.07
N GLN A 11 19.44 24.99 2.08
CA GLN A 11 18.04 24.63 1.89
C GLN A 11 17.59 23.85 3.13
N THR A 12 16.62 24.39 3.86
CA THR A 12 16.11 23.77 5.08
C THR A 12 15.60 22.36 4.75
N PRO A 13 16.08 21.31 5.43
CA PRO A 13 15.67 19.94 5.14
C PRO A 13 14.14 19.78 5.24
N LYS A 14 13.51 19.33 4.15
CA LYS A 14 12.09 18.99 4.16
C LYS A 14 11.91 17.62 4.78
N TYR A 15 11.12 17.54 5.85
CA TYR A 15 10.77 16.29 6.52
C TYR A 15 9.43 15.76 5.99
N PRO A 16 9.29 14.46 5.69
CA PRO A 16 8.10 13.89 5.04
C PRO A 16 6.95 13.71 6.05
N ILE A 17 6.61 14.77 6.79
CA ILE A 17 5.58 14.73 7.83
C ILE A 17 4.21 14.77 7.15
N GLY A 18 3.43 13.69 7.31
CA GLY A 18 2.08 13.59 6.73
C GLY A 18 2.05 13.15 5.26
N HIS A 19 3.20 13.03 4.60
CA HIS A 19 3.30 12.49 3.25
C HIS A 19 3.24 10.95 3.29
N GLN A 20 2.28 10.39 2.57
CA GLN A 20 2.03 8.94 2.51
C GLN A 20 2.32 8.33 1.13
N ASP A 21 2.84 9.15 0.22
CA ASP A 21 3.15 8.81 -1.16
C ASP A 21 4.66 8.69 -1.31
N PHE A 22 5.13 7.49 -1.64
CA PHE A 22 6.55 7.18 -1.79
C PHE A 22 7.18 8.00 -2.92
N LYS A 23 6.52 8.09 -4.08
CA LYS A 23 7.04 8.84 -5.22
C LYS A 23 7.23 10.31 -4.87
N LYS A 24 6.25 10.95 -4.23
CA LYS A 24 6.37 12.34 -3.77
C LYS A 24 7.53 12.53 -2.79
N ILE A 25 7.71 11.60 -1.86
CA ILE A 25 8.81 11.66 -0.88
C ILE A 25 10.17 11.65 -1.58
N ILE A 26 10.35 10.79 -2.59
CA ILE A 26 11.60 10.70 -3.35
C ILE A 26 11.81 11.90 -4.27
N THR A 27 10.78 12.31 -5.03
CA THR A 27 10.91 13.35 -6.05
C THR A 27 10.99 14.78 -5.49
N GLU A 28 10.44 15.04 -4.30
CA GLU A 28 10.39 16.38 -3.70
C GLU A 28 11.56 16.67 -2.74
N GLY A 29 12.58 15.81 -2.69
CA GLY A 29 13.82 16.06 -1.96
C GLY A 29 13.69 15.99 -0.43
N PHE A 30 12.79 15.15 0.08
CA PHE A 30 12.64 14.95 1.53
C PHE A 30 13.86 14.21 2.13
N VAL A 31 14.20 14.52 3.39
CA VAL A 31 15.35 13.89 4.07
C VAL A 31 15.12 12.40 4.32
N TYR A 32 16.03 11.59 3.78
CA TYR A 32 16.12 10.14 3.95
C TYR A 32 17.24 9.77 4.94
N VAL A 33 16.95 8.91 5.92
CA VAL A 33 17.97 8.36 6.84
C VAL A 33 17.73 6.87 7.02
N ASP A 34 18.62 6.04 6.45
CA ASP A 34 18.60 4.58 6.65
C ASP A 34 18.84 4.23 8.13
N LYS A 35 17.78 3.74 8.79
CA LYS A 35 17.83 3.19 10.15
C LYS A 35 17.50 1.69 10.21
N THR A 36 17.51 0.99 9.08
CA THR A 36 17.15 -0.44 9.00
C THR A 36 18.03 -1.28 9.93
N ARG A 37 19.29 -0.87 10.11
CA ARG A 37 20.23 -1.50 11.06
C ARG A 37 19.79 -1.41 12.53
N TYR A 38 19.12 -0.33 12.93
CA TYR A 38 18.63 -0.16 14.31
C TYR A 38 17.38 -1.00 14.57
N VAL A 39 16.50 -1.12 13.58
CA VAL A 39 15.31 -1.99 13.66
C VAL A 39 15.69 -3.47 13.68
N HIS A 40 16.72 -3.87 12.93
CA HIS A 40 17.26 -5.24 12.99
C HIS A 40 17.81 -5.59 14.38
N LYS A 41 18.61 -4.69 14.98
CA LYS A 41 19.14 -4.88 16.35
C LYS A 41 18.04 -4.95 17.42
N LEU A 42 16.90 -4.29 17.19
CA LEU A 42 15.74 -4.31 18.07
C LEU A 42 14.89 -5.59 17.93
N ALA A 43 14.86 -6.19 16.74
CA ALA A 43 14.14 -7.43 16.48
C ALA A 43 14.91 -8.69 16.95
N GLU A 44 16.24 -8.63 17.00
CA GLU A 44 17.09 -9.76 17.40
C GLU A 44 17.29 -9.90 18.91
N ARG A 45 17.07 -8.83 19.69
CA ARG A 45 17.14 -8.87 21.16
C ARG A 45 15.74 -8.94 21.73
N GLY A 46 15.24 -10.16 21.91
CA GLY A 46 13.93 -10.44 22.48
C GLY A 46 13.73 -9.77 23.84
N GLY A 47 12.95 -8.69 23.84
CA GLY A 47 12.48 -7.97 25.02
C GLY A 47 11.33 -7.08 24.60
N TYR A 48 10.23 -7.08 25.35
CA TYR A 48 9.05 -6.27 25.05
C TYR A 48 9.41 -4.78 25.06
N TYR A 49 9.30 -4.11 23.92
CA TYR A 49 9.44 -2.65 23.83
C TYR A 49 8.08 -2.02 23.56
N PHE A 50 7.52 -1.41 24.61
CA PHE A 50 6.36 -0.52 24.53
C PHE A 50 6.82 0.83 23.97
N LEU A 51 6.52 1.16 22.71
CA LEU A 51 6.79 2.49 22.16
C LEU A 51 5.62 3.43 22.48
N SER A 52 5.55 3.87 23.74
CA SER A 52 4.84 5.11 24.07
C SER A 52 5.62 6.31 23.50
N ARG A 53 4.90 7.28 22.93
CA ARG A 53 5.47 8.45 22.25
C ARG A 53 6.53 9.18 23.09
N PRO A 54 7.71 9.54 22.54
CA PRO A 54 8.42 10.71 23.02
C PRO A 54 7.72 11.96 22.45
N ARG A 55 7.24 12.83 23.33
CA ARG A 55 7.01 14.24 22.98
C ARG A 55 8.38 14.90 22.94
N ARG A 56 8.68 15.59 21.83
CA ARG A 56 9.93 16.30 21.46
C ARG A 56 10.99 15.44 20.74
N PHE A 57 11.51 16.03 19.65
CA PHE A 57 12.54 15.60 18.70
C PHE A 57 12.09 14.81 17.45
N GLY A 58 12.63 15.22 16.29
CA GLY A 58 12.13 14.99 14.93
C GLY A 58 11.98 13.53 14.48
N PHE A 59 11.01 13.31 13.57
CA PHE A 59 10.67 12.00 13.03
C PHE A 59 11.45 11.70 11.73
N VAL A 60 11.83 10.43 11.55
CA VAL A 60 12.72 9.93 10.49
C VAL A 60 11.99 8.85 9.67
N TYR A 61 12.09 8.88 8.34
CA TYR A 61 11.68 7.75 7.49
C TYR A 61 12.65 6.59 7.72
N VAL A 62 12.12 5.43 8.09
CA VAL A 62 12.92 4.22 8.30
C VAL A 62 12.79 3.36 7.05
N ASP A 63 13.90 3.07 6.39
CA ASP A 63 13.94 2.16 5.24
C ASP A 63 13.44 0.76 5.66
N LYS A 64 12.33 0.34 5.03
CA LYS A 64 11.69 -0.96 5.23
C LYS A 64 11.82 -1.85 4.00
N THR A 65 12.59 -1.44 3.00
CA THR A 65 12.73 -2.14 1.73
C THR A 65 13.28 -3.56 1.92
N ARG A 66 14.08 -3.81 2.95
CA ARG A 66 14.50 -5.18 3.32
C ARG A 66 13.33 -6.10 3.72
N TYR A 67 12.28 -5.56 4.34
CA TYR A 67 11.06 -6.32 4.60
C TYR A 67 10.21 -6.46 3.34
N VAL A 68 10.13 -5.40 2.53
CA VAL A 68 9.49 -5.45 1.21
C VAL A 68 10.09 -6.55 0.35
N HIS A 69 11.42 -6.62 0.28
CA HIS A 69 12.16 -7.67 -0.42
C HIS A 69 11.75 -9.06 0.03
N LYS A 70 11.74 -9.31 1.34
CA LYS A 70 11.30 -10.60 1.91
C LYS A 70 9.84 -10.94 1.59
N LEU A 71 8.95 -9.96 1.63
CA LEU A 71 7.52 -10.14 1.32
C LEU A 71 7.32 -10.43 -0.18
N ALA A 72 8.05 -9.72 -1.03
CA ALA A 72 7.95 -9.82 -2.49
C ALA A 72 8.60 -11.10 -3.05
N GLU A 73 9.72 -11.54 -2.47
CA GLU A 73 10.38 -12.81 -2.83
C GLU A 73 9.58 -14.03 -2.39
N ARG A 74 9.08 -14.04 -1.15
CA ARG A 74 8.36 -15.20 -0.60
C ARG A 74 6.93 -15.31 -1.12
N GLY A 75 6.31 -14.18 -1.48
CA GLY A 75 4.89 -14.13 -1.83
C GLY A 75 3.98 -14.57 -0.67
N GLY A 76 2.71 -14.78 -0.97
CA GLY A 76 1.71 -15.26 -0.01
C GLY A 76 0.85 -14.15 0.64
N TYR A 77 0.13 -14.54 1.69
CA TYR A 77 -0.88 -13.72 2.36
C TYR A 77 -0.29 -12.96 3.54
N TYR A 78 -0.30 -11.64 3.48
CA TYR A 78 0.24 -10.79 4.55
C TYR A 78 -0.82 -9.85 5.12
N PHE A 79 -0.95 -9.89 6.44
CA PHE A 79 -1.84 -9.03 7.23
C PHE A 79 -1.04 -8.25 8.27
N LEU A 80 -1.24 -6.93 8.34
CA LEU A 80 -0.57 -6.04 9.29
C LEU A 80 -1.58 -5.32 10.18
N SER A 81 -1.86 -5.85 11.37
CA SER A 81 -2.63 -5.16 12.42
C SER A 81 -1.82 -4.01 13.06
N ARG A 82 -2.48 -2.88 13.37
CA ARG A 82 -1.91 -1.53 13.66
C ARG A 82 -0.76 -1.43 14.67
N PRO A 83 0.30 -0.69 14.28
CA PRO A 83 0.76 0.48 15.05
C PRO A 83 0.53 1.79 14.27
N ARG A 84 -0.11 2.78 14.88
CA ARG A 84 -0.33 4.12 14.28
C ARG A 84 1.01 4.83 14.04
N ARG A 85 1.13 5.55 12.90
CA ARG A 85 2.33 6.26 12.40
C ARG A 85 3.47 5.36 11.88
N PHE A 86 3.19 4.10 11.59
CA PHE A 86 4.19 3.17 11.03
C PHE A 86 4.32 3.24 9.50
N GLY A 87 3.70 4.23 8.81
CA GLY A 87 3.85 4.39 7.36
C GLY A 87 3.28 3.23 6.54
N LYS A 88 2.08 2.72 6.90
CA LYS A 88 1.41 1.61 6.18
C LYS A 88 1.03 1.99 4.76
N SER A 89 0.37 3.12 4.59
CA SER A 89 0.02 3.66 3.26
C SER A 89 1.28 3.96 2.44
N LEU A 90 2.35 4.41 3.11
CA LEU A 90 3.66 4.59 2.49
C LEU A 90 4.29 3.25 2.06
N LEU A 91 4.11 2.17 2.84
CA LEU A 91 4.51 0.82 2.45
C LEU A 91 3.71 0.31 1.26
N ILE A 92 2.39 0.52 1.22
CA ILE A 92 1.55 0.20 0.05
C ILE A 92 2.00 0.97 -1.18
N SER A 93 2.26 2.27 -1.04
CA SER A 93 2.78 3.10 -2.14
C SER A 93 4.16 2.60 -2.60
N THR A 94 5.05 2.22 -1.68
CA THR A 94 6.36 1.65 -2.02
C THR A 94 6.19 0.33 -2.79
N LEU A 95 5.32 -0.57 -2.34
CA LEU A 95 5.00 -1.83 -3.03
C LEU A 95 4.43 -1.57 -4.42
N TYR A 96 3.51 -0.61 -4.54
CA TYR A 96 2.93 -0.22 -5.82
C TYR A 96 4.02 0.19 -6.83
N HIS A 97 4.90 1.11 -6.47
CA HIS A 97 5.96 1.57 -7.37
C HIS A 97 7.02 0.48 -7.66
N LEU A 98 7.28 -0.40 -6.69
CA LEU A 98 8.18 -1.55 -6.89
C LEU A 98 7.63 -2.48 -7.97
N PHE A 99 6.36 -2.86 -7.88
CA PHE A 99 5.71 -3.78 -8.82
C PHE A 99 5.34 -3.12 -10.15
N LYS A 100 5.24 -1.78 -10.21
CA LYS A 100 5.18 -1.04 -11.48
C LYS A 100 6.54 -0.97 -12.20
N GLY A 101 7.62 -1.44 -11.58
CA GLY A 101 8.96 -1.43 -12.19
C GLY A 101 9.59 -0.04 -12.23
N GLU A 102 9.15 0.91 -11.40
CA GLU A 102 9.64 2.30 -11.40
C GLU A 102 11.02 2.42 -10.70
N GLN A 103 12.03 1.77 -11.29
CA GLN A 103 13.38 1.58 -10.75
C GLN A 103 14.07 2.87 -10.27
N ALA A 104 13.91 3.98 -11.00
CA ALA A 104 14.50 5.26 -10.66
C ALA A 104 14.06 5.79 -9.28
N LEU A 105 12.88 5.40 -8.79
CA LEU A 105 12.40 5.78 -7.45
C LEU A 105 13.16 5.08 -6.33
N PHE A 106 13.92 4.03 -6.65
CA PHE A 106 14.65 3.23 -5.67
C PHE A 106 16.15 3.49 -5.69
N ASP A 107 16.66 4.42 -6.50
CA ASP A 107 18.08 4.73 -6.55
C ASP A 107 18.62 5.14 -5.16
N GLY A 108 19.71 4.50 -4.72
CA GLY A 108 20.30 4.70 -3.40
C GLY A 108 19.61 3.96 -2.24
N LEU A 109 18.55 3.18 -2.51
CA LEU A 109 17.89 2.32 -1.52
C LEU A 109 18.40 0.89 -1.60
N TYR A 110 18.32 0.13 -0.50
CA TYR A 110 18.82 -1.24 -0.44
C TYR A 110 18.23 -2.16 -1.53
N ILE A 111 16.93 -2.04 -1.82
CA ILE A 111 16.25 -2.92 -2.80
C ILE A 111 16.70 -2.69 -4.24
N ARG A 112 17.36 -1.56 -4.53
CA ARG A 112 17.75 -1.16 -5.88
C ARG A 112 18.61 -2.20 -6.59
N ASP A 113 19.53 -2.81 -5.83
CA ASP A 113 20.50 -3.78 -6.32
C ASP A 113 20.12 -5.21 -5.96
N GLN A 114 18.98 -5.39 -5.29
CA GLN A 114 18.52 -6.69 -4.78
C GLN A 114 17.27 -7.18 -5.53
N TRP A 115 16.62 -6.31 -6.32
CA TRP A 115 15.39 -6.63 -7.02
C TRP A 115 15.52 -6.46 -8.53
N THR A 116 14.94 -7.39 -9.29
CA THR A 116 14.78 -7.24 -10.74
C THR A 116 13.50 -6.48 -11.01
N PHE A 117 13.63 -5.24 -11.48
CA PHE A 117 12.49 -4.37 -11.78
C PHE A 117 11.80 -4.84 -13.05
N GLN A 118 10.71 -5.57 -12.86
CA GLN A 118 9.76 -6.00 -13.87
C GLN A 118 8.41 -5.36 -13.58
N GLU A 119 7.66 -5.02 -14.62
CA GLU A 119 6.30 -4.53 -14.49
C GLU A 119 5.31 -5.68 -14.27
N TYR A 120 4.45 -5.53 -13.26
CA TYR A 120 3.34 -6.41 -12.94
C TYR A 120 2.02 -5.62 -13.02
N PRO A 121 0.89 -6.27 -13.37
CA PRO A 121 -0.42 -5.67 -13.18
C PRO A 121 -0.72 -5.53 -11.69
N VAL A 122 -1.09 -4.31 -11.26
CA VAL A 122 -1.36 -3.98 -9.85
C VAL A 122 -2.79 -3.49 -9.69
N ILE A 123 -3.59 -4.20 -8.89
CA ILE A 123 -4.89 -3.75 -8.41
C ILE A 123 -4.69 -3.05 -7.08
N ARG A 124 -4.97 -1.76 -6.99
CA ARG A 124 -4.88 -0.98 -5.76
C ARG A 124 -6.26 -0.46 -5.36
N ILE A 125 -6.67 -0.74 -4.12
CA ILE A 125 -7.94 -0.29 -3.55
C ILE A 125 -7.64 0.41 -2.22
N SER A 126 -8.14 1.62 -2.03
CA SER A 126 -8.06 2.36 -0.76
C SER A 126 -9.48 2.59 -0.26
N PHE A 127 -9.88 1.91 0.82
CA PHE A 127 -11.21 2.12 1.38
C PHE A 127 -11.39 3.51 1.98
N SER A 128 -10.30 4.23 2.27
CA SER A 128 -10.37 5.67 2.59
C SER A 128 -10.95 6.53 1.47
N GLU A 129 -10.85 6.08 0.22
CA GLU A 129 -11.21 6.82 -0.99
C GLU A 129 -12.46 6.25 -1.66
N ILE A 130 -13.04 5.16 -1.12
CA ILE A 130 -14.27 4.56 -1.64
C ILE A 130 -15.48 5.35 -1.10
N GLY A 131 -16.42 5.68 -1.99
CA GLY A 131 -17.65 6.43 -1.67
C GLY A 131 -18.73 5.65 -0.91
N TYR A 132 -18.35 4.73 -0.01
CA TYR A 132 -19.31 3.88 0.72
C TYR A 132 -20.11 4.64 1.79
N ARG A 133 -19.76 5.90 2.04
CA ARG A 133 -20.53 6.78 2.94
C ARG A 133 -21.71 7.42 2.24
N GLU A 134 -21.61 7.55 0.92
CA GLU A 134 -22.61 8.17 0.05
C GLU A 134 -23.51 7.12 -0.63
N MET A 135 -23.04 5.87 -0.77
CA MET A 135 -23.78 4.77 -1.39
C MET A 135 -23.49 3.42 -0.73
N PRO A 136 -24.31 2.38 -0.96
CA PRO A 136 -24.03 1.02 -0.50
C PRO A 136 -22.63 0.52 -0.90
N LEU A 137 -21.99 -0.23 0.01
CA LEU A 137 -20.59 -0.66 -0.16
C LEU A 137 -20.37 -1.51 -1.42
N ASP A 138 -21.35 -2.35 -1.78
CA ASP A 138 -21.30 -3.16 -3.00
C ASP A 138 -21.27 -2.29 -4.26
N GLN A 139 -22.09 -1.23 -4.33
CA GLN A 139 -22.08 -0.28 -5.43
C GLN A 139 -20.76 0.49 -5.51
N ALA A 140 -20.25 0.93 -4.36
CA ALA A 140 -18.99 1.66 -4.28
C ALA A 140 -17.79 0.78 -4.71
N LEU A 141 -17.80 -0.51 -4.34
CA LEU A 141 -16.82 -1.49 -4.80
C LEU A 141 -16.96 -1.75 -6.31
N GLN A 142 -18.17 -1.90 -6.83
CA GLN A 142 -18.40 -2.11 -8.26
C GLN A 142 -17.83 -0.95 -9.08
N GLN A 143 -18.16 0.30 -8.73
CA GLN A 143 -17.63 1.50 -9.39
C GLN A 143 -16.10 1.56 -9.34
N THR A 144 -15.50 1.18 -8.19
CA THR A 144 -14.05 1.14 -8.03
C THR A 144 -13.42 0.12 -8.97
N LEU A 145 -13.98 -1.09 -9.06
CA LEU A 145 -13.47 -2.14 -9.95
C LEU A 145 -13.63 -1.78 -11.42
N ASP A 146 -14.75 -1.16 -11.81
CA ASP A 146 -14.98 -0.71 -13.18
C ASP A 146 -14.01 0.39 -13.59
N GLY A 147 -13.71 1.32 -12.66
CA GLY A 147 -12.66 2.33 -12.85
C GLY A 147 -11.28 1.72 -13.04
N ILE A 148 -10.92 0.71 -12.25
CA ILE A 148 -9.66 -0.02 -12.39
C ILE A 148 -9.61 -0.79 -13.72
N ALA A 149 -10.69 -1.49 -14.08
CA ALA A 149 -10.79 -2.20 -15.36
C ALA A 149 -10.60 -1.24 -16.54
N THR A 150 -11.28 -0.09 -16.50
CA THR A 150 -11.16 0.96 -17.52
C THR A 150 -9.74 1.50 -17.63
N HIS A 151 -9.06 1.72 -16.50
CA HIS A 151 -7.65 2.14 -16.49
C HIS A 151 -6.73 1.16 -17.21
N TYR A 152 -7.03 -0.13 -17.14
CA TYR A 152 -6.31 -1.19 -17.83
C TYR A 152 -6.81 -1.45 -19.27
N GLY A 153 -7.80 -0.71 -19.75
CA GLY A 153 -8.41 -0.90 -21.07
C GLY A 153 -9.34 -2.11 -21.17
N LEU A 154 -9.83 -2.61 -20.03
CA LEU A 154 -10.71 -3.78 -19.94
C LEU A 154 -12.17 -3.36 -19.86
N THR A 155 -13.05 -4.13 -20.50
CA THR A 155 -14.50 -4.03 -20.34
C THR A 155 -15.01 -5.33 -19.73
N LEU A 156 -15.41 -5.29 -18.46
CA LEU A 156 -15.92 -6.44 -17.75
C LEU A 156 -17.46 -6.38 -17.71
N LYS A 157 -18.10 -7.52 -17.92
CA LYS A 157 -19.56 -7.67 -17.76
C LYS A 157 -19.79 -8.64 -16.62
N ALA A 158 -19.97 -8.12 -15.42
CA ALA A 158 -20.26 -8.91 -14.24
C ALA A 158 -21.30 -8.20 -13.37
N GLU A 159 -22.17 -8.99 -12.74
CA GLU A 159 -23.34 -8.49 -12.01
C GLU A 159 -23.03 -8.10 -10.56
N THR A 160 -21.89 -8.53 -10.02
CA THR A 160 -21.53 -8.31 -8.61
C THR A 160 -20.04 -7.97 -8.44
N PRO A 161 -19.67 -7.22 -7.39
CA PRO A 161 -18.27 -6.86 -7.14
C PRO A 161 -17.34 -8.07 -7.04
N SER A 162 -17.77 -9.16 -6.38
CA SER A 162 -16.98 -10.38 -6.26
C SER A 162 -16.66 -10.99 -7.63
N LEU A 163 -17.67 -11.09 -8.51
CA LEU A 163 -17.48 -11.63 -9.87
C LEU A 163 -16.63 -10.70 -10.73
N THR A 164 -16.87 -9.39 -10.65
CA THR A 164 -16.07 -8.37 -11.33
C THR A 164 -14.60 -8.46 -10.90
N PHE A 165 -14.34 -8.61 -9.61
CA PHE A 165 -12.98 -8.71 -9.08
C PHE A 165 -12.27 -9.98 -9.55
N LYS A 166 -12.96 -11.12 -9.54
CA LYS A 166 -12.45 -12.39 -10.08
C LYS A 166 -12.15 -12.28 -11.57
N ALA A 167 -13.03 -11.66 -12.35
CA ALA A 167 -12.85 -11.44 -13.78
C ALA A 167 -11.66 -10.50 -14.07
N LEU A 168 -11.53 -9.42 -13.29
CA LEU A 168 -10.44 -8.46 -13.39
C LEU A 168 -9.07 -9.14 -13.16
N ILE A 169 -8.94 -9.95 -12.11
CA ILE A 169 -7.70 -10.68 -11.82
C ILE A 169 -7.32 -11.58 -13.00
N ARG A 170 -8.27 -12.36 -13.53
CA ARG A 170 -8.01 -13.26 -14.67
C ARG A 170 -7.65 -12.50 -15.94
N ALA A 171 -8.40 -11.46 -16.28
CA ALA A 171 -8.16 -10.65 -17.46
C ALA A 171 -6.78 -9.97 -17.42
N LEU A 172 -6.37 -9.45 -16.24
CA LEU A 172 -5.04 -8.87 -16.08
C LEU A 172 -3.92 -9.91 -16.19
N TYR A 173 -4.12 -11.10 -15.62
CA TYR A 173 -3.17 -12.20 -15.77
C TYR A 173 -2.98 -12.58 -17.24
N GLU A 174 -4.08 -12.73 -17.98
CA GLU A 174 -4.07 -13.08 -19.40
C GLU A 174 -3.46 -11.97 -20.28
N GLN A 175 -3.77 -10.70 -20.00
CA GLN A 175 -3.26 -9.56 -20.77
C GLN A 175 -1.76 -9.35 -20.56
N TYR A 176 -1.28 -9.45 -19.32
CA TYR A 176 0.13 -9.18 -18.99
C TYR A 176 1.02 -10.42 -19.04
N GLN A 177 0.43 -11.63 -19.10
CA GLN A 177 1.15 -12.91 -18.95
C GLN A 177 2.01 -12.93 -17.68
N GLN A 178 1.50 -12.30 -16.61
CA GLN A 178 2.17 -12.14 -15.32
C GLN A 178 1.15 -12.27 -14.19
N GLN A 179 1.60 -12.77 -13.05
CA GLN A 179 0.78 -12.83 -11.84
C GLN A 179 0.41 -11.43 -11.34
N VAL A 180 -0.80 -11.28 -10.79
CA VAL A 180 -1.39 -10.01 -10.37
C VAL A 180 -1.00 -9.67 -8.93
N VAL A 181 -0.69 -8.40 -8.69
CA VAL A 181 -0.45 -7.85 -7.36
C VAL A 181 -1.69 -7.13 -6.88
N ILE A 182 -2.17 -7.43 -5.68
CA ILE A 182 -3.35 -6.81 -5.08
C ILE A 182 -2.92 -6.10 -3.79
N LEU A 183 -3.18 -4.80 -3.72
CA LEU A 183 -2.85 -3.94 -2.59
C LEU A 183 -4.12 -3.25 -2.08
N ILE A 184 -4.47 -3.47 -0.80
CA ILE A 184 -5.69 -2.93 -0.20
C ILE A 184 -5.37 -2.15 1.06
N ASP A 185 -5.75 -0.88 1.12
CA ASP A 185 -5.60 -0.04 2.30
C ASP A 185 -6.94 0.20 3.02
N GLU A 186 -6.87 0.29 4.34
CA GLU A 186 -7.96 0.47 5.30
C GLU A 186 -9.18 -0.44 5.11
N TYR A 187 -8.97 -1.73 4.86
CA TYR A 187 -10.06 -2.69 4.56
C TYR A 187 -11.15 -2.79 5.66
N ASP A 188 -10.82 -2.42 6.89
CA ASP A 188 -11.72 -2.48 8.05
C ASP A 188 -12.55 -1.20 8.25
N LYS A 189 -12.22 -0.13 7.52
CA LYS A 189 -12.87 1.18 7.62
C LYS A 189 -14.39 1.15 7.37
N PRO A 190 -14.92 0.42 6.37
CA PRO A 190 -16.37 0.33 6.15
C PRO A 190 -17.12 -0.37 7.29
N ILE A 191 -16.43 -1.09 8.17
CA ILE A 191 -17.04 -1.68 9.37
C ILE A 191 -16.87 -0.72 10.54
N ILE A 192 -15.64 -0.23 10.76
CA ILE A 192 -15.28 0.64 11.90
C ILE A 192 -16.10 1.93 11.92
N ASP A 193 -16.37 2.52 10.76
CA ASP A 193 -17.11 3.77 10.64
C ASP A 193 -18.59 3.66 11.07
N TYR A 194 -19.14 2.45 11.21
CA TYR A 194 -20.55 2.20 11.54
C TYR A 194 -20.73 1.34 12.81
N LEU A 195 -19.73 1.32 13.70
CA LEU A 195 -19.79 0.54 14.94
C LEU A 195 -20.73 1.12 16.01
N ASP A 196 -21.25 2.33 15.80
CA ASP A 196 -22.24 2.94 16.69
C ASP A 196 -23.53 2.12 16.73
N ALA A 197 -24.19 2.08 17.90
CA ALA A 197 -25.32 1.19 18.16
C ALA A 197 -26.48 1.36 17.16
N GLU A 198 -26.71 2.58 16.69
CA GLU A 198 -27.74 2.93 15.70
C GLU A 198 -27.41 2.46 14.28
N GLN A 199 -26.12 2.22 13.99
CA GLN A 199 -25.62 1.91 12.64
C GLN A 199 -25.07 0.48 12.52
N LEU A 200 -25.19 -0.33 13.58
CA LEU A 200 -24.67 -1.68 13.64
C LEU A 200 -25.21 -2.60 12.52
N HIS A 201 -26.41 -2.33 12.00
CA HIS A 201 -26.95 -3.04 10.84
C HIS A 201 -26.07 -2.83 9.59
N GLN A 202 -25.67 -1.59 9.31
CA GLN A 202 -24.78 -1.25 8.20
C GLN A 202 -23.41 -1.91 8.36
N ALA A 203 -22.85 -1.92 9.58
CA ALA A 203 -21.58 -2.61 9.84
C ALA A 203 -21.66 -4.13 9.56
N LYS A 204 -22.79 -4.77 9.89
CA LYS A 204 -23.02 -6.20 9.60
C LYS A 204 -23.15 -6.45 8.10
N GLU A 205 -23.92 -5.63 7.41
CA GLU A 205 -24.09 -5.70 5.95
C GLU A 205 -22.73 -5.52 5.25
N ASN A 206 -21.98 -4.48 5.60
CA ASN A 206 -20.65 -4.21 5.06
C ASN A 206 -19.69 -5.37 5.33
N ARG A 207 -19.75 -5.98 6.51
CA ARG A 207 -18.95 -7.18 6.82
C ARG A 207 -19.28 -8.35 5.91
N ASP A 208 -20.56 -8.59 5.64
CA ASP A 208 -20.99 -9.72 4.81
C ASP A 208 -20.66 -9.48 3.33
N ILE A 209 -20.79 -8.23 2.84
CA ILE A 209 -20.30 -7.80 1.52
C ILE A 209 -18.78 -8.03 1.40
N LEU A 210 -17.99 -7.55 2.37
CA LEU A 210 -16.53 -7.74 2.35
C LEU A 210 -16.14 -9.22 2.40
N LYS A 211 -16.85 -10.04 3.18
CA LYS A 211 -16.61 -11.49 3.23
C LYS A 211 -16.85 -12.14 1.86
N SER A 212 -17.92 -11.78 1.17
CA SER A 212 -18.19 -12.24 -0.20
C SER A 212 -17.11 -11.75 -1.16
N PHE A 213 -16.77 -10.46 -1.09
CA PHE A 213 -15.76 -9.81 -1.95
C PHE A 213 -14.39 -10.49 -1.84
N TYR A 214 -13.92 -10.78 -0.63
CA TYR A 214 -12.63 -11.44 -0.43
C TYR A 214 -12.63 -12.95 -0.66
N SER A 215 -13.80 -13.59 -0.74
CA SER A 215 -13.88 -15.04 -0.94
C SER A 215 -13.23 -15.48 -2.26
N VAL A 216 -13.27 -14.62 -3.28
CA VAL A 216 -12.73 -14.91 -4.62
C VAL A 216 -11.21 -14.98 -4.67
N ILE A 217 -10.51 -14.40 -3.69
CA ILE A 217 -9.05 -14.42 -3.61
C ILE A 217 -8.52 -15.85 -3.51
N LYS A 218 -9.21 -16.72 -2.76
CA LYS A 218 -8.80 -18.13 -2.60
C LYS A 218 -8.81 -18.89 -3.92
N ASP A 219 -9.83 -18.66 -4.75
CA ASP A 219 -9.95 -19.28 -6.07
C ASP A 219 -8.95 -18.68 -7.08
N ALA A 220 -8.46 -17.48 -6.79
CA ALA A 220 -7.58 -16.74 -7.67
C ALA A 220 -6.10 -16.94 -7.35
N ASP A 221 -5.74 -17.70 -6.30
CA ASP A 221 -4.37 -17.84 -5.77
C ASP A 221 -3.32 -18.13 -6.86
N ALA A 222 -3.63 -19.00 -7.81
CA ALA A 222 -2.73 -19.33 -8.93
C ALA A 222 -2.35 -18.12 -9.80
N TYR A 223 -3.22 -17.11 -9.87
CA TYR A 223 -3.01 -15.88 -10.65
C TYR A 223 -2.36 -14.77 -9.83
N LEU A 224 -2.15 -14.94 -8.52
CA LEU A 224 -1.68 -13.89 -7.64
C LEU A 224 -0.18 -13.99 -7.37
N LYS A 225 0.50 -12.85 -7.48
CA LYS A 225 1.89 -12.70 -7.06
C LYS A 225 1.96 -12.34 -5.58
N LEU A 226 1.09 -11.43 -5.18
CA LEU A 226 1.02 -10.87 -3.84
C LEU A 226 -0.39 -10.37 -3.56
N PHE A 227 -0.93 -10.72 -2.40
CA PHE A 227 -2.12 -10.11 -1.83
C PHE A 227 -1.76 -9.47 -0.50
N PHE A 228 -1.85 -8.15 -0.43
CA PHE A 228 -1.42 -7.36 0.73
C PHE A 228 -2.54 -6.41 1.18
N ILE A 229 -2.94 -6.51 2.45
CA ILE A 229 -4.03 -5.71 3.00
C ILE A 229 -3.62 -5.03 4.33
N THR A 230 -4.14 -3.82 4.57
CA THR A 230 -3.92 -3.06 5.81
C THR A 230 -5.21 -2.50 6.38
N GLY A 231 -5.30 -2.48 7.72
CA GLY A 231 -6.35 -1.85 8.52
C GLY A 231 -5.76 -1.11 9.73
#